data_AF-A0A9W6NFY6-F1
#
_entry.id   AF-A0A9W6NFY6-F1
#
_cell.length_a   1.000
_cell.length_b   1.000
_cell.length_c   1.000
_cell.angle_alpha   90.00
_cell.angle_beta   90.00
_cell.angle_gamma   90.00
#
_symmetry.space_group_name_H-M   'P 1'
#
loop_
_entity.id
_entity.type
_entity.pdbx_description
1 polymer ?
#
loop_
_entity_poly.entity_id
_entity_poly.type
_entity_poly.pdbx_seq_one_letter_code
_entity_poly.pdbx_strand_id
1 'polypeptide(L)'
;MRRARLTVFFVGLLLPYAARLPGGVVWLTAYTNAGVGGWLLLNAFNAIAWGSILAISFLYRRPAYLLAPSLPGFGYLAWAHYTLDLAADAQASLGIIFIPIHALLPILVGGGVGYVLDRRLR
;
A
#
# COMPACT_ATOMS: atom_id res chain seq x y z
N MET A 1 -2.97 -1.40 -19.58
CA MET A 1 -3.61 -1.01 -18.31
C MET A 1 -4.00 -2.21 -17.44
N ARG A 2 -4.77 -3.21 -17.92
CA ARG A 2 -5.24 -4.36 -17.12
C ARG A 2 -4.13 -5.06 -16.30
N ARG A 3 -3.01 -5.43 -16.94
CA ARG A 3 -1.87 -6.06 -16.26
C ARG A 3 -1.31 -5.20 -15.12
N ALA A 4 -1.12 -3.91 -15.35
CA ALA A 4 -0.62 -2.98 -14.34
C ALA A 4 -1.57 -2.87 -13.13
N ARG A 5 -2.89 -2.85 -13.36
CA ARG A 5 -3.89 -2.87 -12.28
C ARG A 5 -3.81 -4.16 -11.45
N LEU A 6 -3.66 -5.31 -12.09
CA LEU A 6 -3.45 -6.58 -11.38
C LEU A 6 -2.15 -6.54 -10.57
N THR A 7 -1.06 -5.99 -11.12
CA THR A 7 0.19 -5.81 -10.36
C THR A 7 -0.01 -4.93 -9.13
N VAL A 8 -0.69 -3.79 -9.26
CA VAL A 8 -1.02 -2.91 -8.12
C VAL A 8 -1.83 -3.67 -7.07
N PHE A 9 -2.82 -4.45 -7.48
CA PHE A 9 -3.64 -5.27 -6.57
C PHE A 9 -2.79 -6.29 -5.81
N PHE A 10 -2.00 -7.11 -6.51
CA PHE A 10 -1.19 -8.14 -5.88
C PHE A 10 -0.07 -7.58 -5.01
N VAL A 11 0.61 -6.51 -5.47
CA VAL A 11 1.59 -5.81 -4.65
C VAL A 11 0.91 -5.26 -3.42
N GLY A 12 -0.19 -4.51 -3.57
CA GLY A 12 -0.96 -3.98 -2.46
C GLY A 12 -1.31 -5.05 -1.43
N LEU A 13 -1.91 -6.16 -1.86
CA LEU A 13 -2.31 -7.27 -1.00
C LEU A 13 -1.14 -7.89 -0.22
N LEU A 14 0.01 -8.10 -0.87
CA LEU A 14 1.14 -8.83 -0.30
C LEU A 14 2.15 -7.95 0.44
N LEU A 15 2.19 -6.66 0.12
CA LEU A 15 3.21 -5.72 0.61
C LEU A 15 3.32 -5.65 2.13
N PRO A 16 2.22 -5.60 2.92
CA PRO A 16 2.34 -5.53 4.38
C PRO A 16 3.09 -6.72 4.96
N TYR A 17 2.89 -7.92 4.40
CA TYR A 17 3.57 -9.14 4.83
C TYR A 17 5.03 -9.16 4.36
N ALA A 18 5.29 -8.76 3.11
CA ALA A 18 6.63 -8.67 2.56
C ALA A 18 7.50 -7.66 3.34
N ALA A 19 6.92 -6.53 3.76
CA ALA A 19 7.58 -5.51 4.56
C ALA A 19 8.02 -5.99 5.95
N ARG A 20 7.42 -7.08 6.46
CA ARG A 20 7.80 -7.69 7.75
C ARG A 20 8.97 -8.65 7.65
N LEU A 21 9.28 -9.18 6.46
CA LEU A 21 10.35 -10.17 6.27
C LEU A 21 11.71 -9.73 6.81
N PRO A 22 12.16 -8.46 6.66
CA PRO A 22 13.45 -8.03 7.19
C PRO A 22 13.52 -8.03 8.73
N GLY A 23 12.38 -7.95 9.43
CA GLY A 23 12.30 -8.10 10.89
C GLY A 23 12.34 -9.56 11.38
N GLY A 24 12.33 -10.53 10.46
CA GLY A 24 12.35 -11.96 10.76
C GLY A 24 10.96 -12.56 11.01
N VAL A 25 10.94 -13.85 11.34
CA VAL A 25 9.71 -14.65 11.44
C VAL A 25 8.76 -14.11 12.51
N VAL A 26 9.28 -13.63 13.64
CA VAL A 26 8.46 -13.07 14.74
C VAL A 26 7.58 -11.93 14.24
N TRP A 27 8.14 -11.01 13.45
CA TRP A 27 7.44 -9.86 12.91
C TRP A 27 6.38 -10.25 11.88
N LEU A 28 6.67 -11.26 11.04
CA LEU A 28 5.69 -11.81 10.11
C LEU A 28 4.54 -12.50 10.86
N THR A 29 4.86 -13.28 11.89
CA THR A 29 3.85 -14.01 12.67
C THR A 29 2.90 -13.09 13.42
N ALA A 30 3.32 -11.87 13.76
CA ALA A 30 2.44 -10.86 14.33
C ALA A 30 1.27 -10.49 13.39
N TYR A 31 1.44 -10.64 12.07
CA TYR A 31 0.38 -10.40 11.09
C TYR A 31 -0.37 -11.69 10.71
N THR A 32 0.29 -12.85 10.73
CA THR A 32 -0.33 -14.11 10.27
C THR A 32 -1.02 -14.92 11.38
N ASN A 33 -0.63 -14.76 12.66
CA ASN A 33 -1.23 -15.50 13.78
C ASN A 33 -2.57 -14.93 14.25
N ALA A 34 -3.01 -13.79 13.71
CA ALA A 34 -4.30 -13.16 14.05
C ALA A 34 -5.52 -13.88 13.43
N GLY A 35 -5.30 -15.00 12.73
CA GLY A 35 -6.34 -15.78 12.07
C GLY A 35 -7.01 -15.04 10.91
N VAL A 36 -8.15 -15.57 10.45
CA VAL A 36 -8.88 -15.03 9.29
C VAL A 36 -9.41 -13.62 9.57
N GLY A 37 -9.86 -13.34 10.79
CA GLY A 37 -10.36 -12.01 11.17
C GLY A 37 -9.30 -10.92 11.08
N GLY A 38 -8.09 -11.18 11.62
CA GLY A 38 -6.97 -10.24 11.51
C GLY A 38 -6.49 -10.06 10.07
N TRP A 39 -6.45 -11.15 9.29
CA TRP A 39 -6.11 -11.10 7.87
C TRP A 39 -7.12 -10.25 7.08
N LEU A 40 -8.42 -10.42 7.31
CA LEU A 40 -9.48 -9.64 6.68
C LEU A 40 -9.40 -8.16 7.06
N LEU A 41 -9.22 -7.86 8.36
CA LEU A 41 -9.10 -6.49 8.86
C LEU A 41 -7.92 -5.76 8.20
N LEU A 42 -6.73 -6.38 8.23
CA LEU A 42 -5.53 -5.80 7.65
C LEU A 42 -5.73 -5.53 6.16
N ASN A 43 -6.23 -6.50 5.40
CA ASN A 43 -6.41 -6.35 3.96
C ASN A 43 -7.54 -5.37 3.61
N ALA A 44 -8.60 -5.29 4.41
CA ALA A 44 -9.68 -4.33 4.23
C ALA A 44 -9.19 -2.89 4.36
N PHE A 45 -8.40 -2.58 5.39
CA PHE A 45 -7.81 -1.25 5.54
C PHE A 45 -6.72 -1.00 4.49
N ASN A 46 -5.86 -1.97 4.22
CA ASN A 46 -4.83 -1.85 3.20
C ASN A 46 -5.41 -1.67 1.78
N ALA A 47 -6.66 -2.09 1.54
CA ALA A 47 -7.40 -1.81 0.31
C ALA A 47 -7.67 -0.33 0.06
N ILE A 48 -7.64 0.52 1.09
CA ILE A 48 -7.71 1.97 0.93
C ILE A 48 -6.52 2.46 0.07
N ALA A 49 -5.32 1.98 0.37
CA ALA A 49 -4.11 2.39 -0.32
C ALA A 49 -4.07 1.85 -1.76
N TRP A 50 -4.09 0.53 -1.97
CA TRP A 50 -4.02 0.01 -3.34
C TRP A 50 -5.29 0.31 -4.16
N GLY A 51 -6.46 0.39 -3.52
CA GLY A 51 -7.72 0.76 -4.14
C GLY A 51 -7.71 2.21 -4.65
N SER A 52 -7.11 3.13 -3.90
CA SER A 52 -6.94 4.52 -4.37
C SER A 52 -6.02 4.62 -5.59
N ILE A 53 -4.93 3.85 -5.64
CA ILE A 53 -4.05 3.77 -6.83
C ILE A 53 -4.84 3.21 -8.02
N LEU A 54 -5.66 2.18 -7.80
CA LEU A 54 -6.54 1.65 -8.85
C LEU A 54 -7.56 2.68 -9.32
N ALA A 55 -8.17 3.45 -8.42
CA ALA A 55 -9.10 4.52 -8.77
C ALA A 55 -8.41 5.59 -9.64
N ILE A 56 -7.22 6.06 -9.24
CA ILE A 56 -6.41 7.01 -10.00
C ILE A 56 -6.05 6.44 -11.39
N SER A 57 -5.84 5.13 -11.51
CA SER A 57 -5.51 4.49 -12.80
C SER A 57 -6.56 4.65 -13.90
N PHE A 58 -7.79 5.05 -13.58
CA PHE A 58 -8.82 5.36 -14.57
C PHE A 58 -8.64 6.74 -15.21
N LEU A 59 -7.83 7.62 -14.61
CA LEU A 59 -7.51 8.94 -15.15
C LEU A 59 -6.37 8.88 -16.18
N TYR A 60 -5.64 7.77 -16.25
CA TYR A 60 -4.43 7.60 -17.05
C TYR A 60 -4.69 6.83 -18.34
N ARG A 61 -3.94 7.19 -19.39
CA ARG A 61 -3.94 6.49 -20.68
C ARG A 61 -2.83 5.44 -20.74
N ARG A 62 -1.61 5.79 -20.34
CA ARG A 62 -0.47 4.86 -20.36
C ARG A 62 -0.24 4.21 -18.99
N PRO A 63 0.00 2.88 -18.95
CA PRO A 63 0.22 2.17 -17.69
C PRO A 63 1.50 2.57 -16.96
N ALA A 64 2.52 3.08 -17.68
CA ALA A 64 3.80 3.47 -17.08
C ALA A 64 3.65 4.56 -16.01
N TYR A 65 2.70 5.49 -16.19
CA TYR A 65 2.48 6.57 -15.23
C TYR A 65 1.83 6.11 -13.93
N LEU A 66 1.36 4.85 -13.82
CA LEU A 66 0.96 4.28 -12.54
C LEU A 66 2.11 4.15 -11.55
N LEU A 67 3.37 4.16 -12.01
CA LEU A 67 4.52 4.21 -11.13
C LEU A 67 4.52 5.48 -10.26
N ALA A 68 4.02 6.60 -10.78
CA ALA A 68 4.02 7.87 -10.08
C ALA A 68 3.23 7.85 -8.76
N PRO A 69 1.97 7.36 -8.69
CA PRO A 69 1.29 7.12 -7.42
C PRO A 69 1.77 5.86 -6.69
N SER A 70 2.18 4.80 -7.41
CA SER A 70 2.50 3.52 -6.78
C SER A 70 3.80 3.54 -5.99
N LEU A 71 4.87 4.14 -6.52
CA LEU A 71 6.17 4.17 -5.85
C LEU A 71 6.14 4.89 -4.49
N PRO A 72 5.64 6.14 -4.38
CA PRO A 72 5.58 6.82 -3.09
C PRO A 72 4.53 6.20 -2.17
N GLY A 73 3.39 5.72 -2.71
CA GLY A 73 2.34 5.07 -1.92
C GLY A 73 2.78 3.74 -1.31
N PHE A 74 3.26 2.82 -2.14
CA PHE A 74 3.78 1.53 -1.68
C PHE A 74 5.11 1.68 -0.93
N GLY A 75 5.96 2.66 -1.30
CA GLY A 75 7.16 2.96 -0.54
C GLY A 75 6.84 3.36 0.90
N TYR A 76 5.88 4.27 1.09
CA TYR A 76 5.40 4.64 2.42
C TYR A 76 4.80 3.46 3.17
N LEU A 77 3.91 2.69 2.54
CA LEU A 77 3.31 1.49 3.16
C LEU A 77 4.38 0.49 3.61
N ALA A 78 5.35 0.20 2.75
CA ALA A 78 6.43 -0.74 3.06
C ALA A 78 7.26 -0.24 4.25
N TRP A 79 7.67 1.04 4.23
CA TRP A 79 8.43 1.64 5.32
C TRP A 79 7.65 1.66 6.64
N ALA A 80 6.36 2.03 6.61
CA ALA A 80 5.54 2.11 7.80
C ALA A 80 5.24 0.72 8.39
N HIS A 81 4.91 -0.27 7.56
CA HIS A 81 4.76 -1.65 8.02
C HIS A 81 6.09 -2.24 8.51
N TYR A 82 7.22 -1.88 7.91
CA TYR A 82 8.51 -2.33 8.41
C TYR A 82 8.82 -1.76 9.81
N THR A 83 8.51 -0.49 10.06
CA THR A 83 8.85 0.20 11.32
C THR A 83 7.83 0.00 12.44
N LEU A 84 6.62 -0.48 12.16
CA LEU A 84 5.56 -0.65 13.16
C LEU A 84 5.84 -1.83 14.11
N ASP A 85 6.43 -1.60 15.27
CA ASP A 85 6.56 -2.63 16.30
C ASP A 85 5.24 -2.82 17.06
N LEU A 86 4.58 -3.97 16.87
CA LEU A 86 3.34 -4.31 17.56
C LEU A 86 3.56 -4.75 19.02
N ALA A 87 4.77 -5.13 19.40
CA ALA A 87 5.08 -5.56 20.76
C ALA A 87 5.39 -4.36 21.68
N ALA A 88 5.72 -3.20 21.11
CA ALA A 88 6.13 -2.03 21.86
C ALA A 88 4.99 -1.40 22.67
N ASP A 89 3.75 -1.43 22.16
CA ASP A 89 2.60 -0.81 22.82
C ASP A 89 1.25 -1.40 22.35
N ALA A 90 0.24 -1.41 23.22
CA ALA A 90 -1.09 -1.93 22.90
C ALA A 90 -1.79 -1.12 21.79
N GLN A 91 -1.55 0.19 21.73
CA GLN A 91 -2.11 1.07 20.71
C GLN A 91 -1.38 0.96 19.37
N ALA A 92 -0.22 0.28 19.29
CA ALA A 92 0.48 0.06 18.02
C ALA A 92 -0.39 -0.69 16.98
N SER A 93 -1.36 -1.47 17.45
CA SER A 93 -2.38 -2.10 16.60
C SER A 93 -3.19 -1.10 15.76
N LEU A 94 -3.42 0.13 16.26
CA LEU A 94 -4.07 1.20 15.50
C LEU A 94 -3.27 1.60 14.27
N GLY A 95 -1.95 1.38 14.27
CA GLY A 95 -1.09 1.59 13.11
C GLY A 95 -1.58 0.81 11.88
N ILE A 96 -2.16 -0.38 12.05
CA ILE A 96 -2.70 -1.19 10.94
C ILE A 96 -3.82 -0.44 10.20
N ILE A 97 -4.61 0.36 10.93
CA ILE A 97 -5.72 1.15 10.38
C ILE A 97 -5.21 2.45 9.77
N PHE A 98 -4.33 3.16 10.48
CA PHE A 98 -3.90 4.48 10.08
C PHE A 98 -2.84 4.48 8.97
N ILE A 99 -1.96 3.49 8.90
CA ILE A 99 -0.91 3.43 7.88
C ILE A 99 -1.49 3.54 6.44
N PRO A 100 -2.50 2.74 6.04
CA PRO A 100 -3.08 2.89 4.70
C PRO A 100 -3.77 4.22 4.44
N ILE A 101 -4.33 4.86 5.48
CA ILE A 101 -4.97 6.18 5.37
C ILE A 101 -3.91 7.25 5.12
N HIS A 102 -2.79 7.22 5.86
CA HIS A 102 -1.70 8.16 5.66
C HIS A 102 -0.99 7.97 4.31
N ALA A 103 -1.00 6.74 3.77
CA ALA A 103 -0.50 6.45 2.43
C ALA A 103 -1.27 7.20 1.33
N LEU A 104 -2.50 7.65 1.57
CA LEU A 104 -3.27 8.42 0.60
C LEU A 104 -2.57 9.72 0.20
N LEU A 105 -1.85 10.38 1.12
CA LEU A 105 -1.14 11.62 0.82
C LEU A 105 -0.06 11.42 -0.25
N PRO A 106 0.94 10.53 -0.08
CA PRO A 106 1.93 10.27 -1.13
C PRO A 106 1.30 9.71 -2.41
N ILE A 107 0.23 8.90 -2.31
CA ILE A 107 -0.50 8.39 -3.49
C ILE A 107 -1.15 9.53 -4.28
N LEU A 108 -1.81 10.48 -3.61
CA LEU A 108 -2.48 11.61 -4.26
C LEU A 108 -1.46 12.54 -4.91
N VAL A 109 -0.34 12.83 -4.22
CA VAL A 109 0.75 13.64 -4.79
C VAL A 109 1.32 12.96 -6.03
N GLY A 110 1.69 11.68 -5.92
CA GLY A 110 2.17 10.90 -7.06
C GLY A 110 1.12 10.74 -8.18
N GLY A 111 -0.16 10.71 -7.81
CA GLY A 111 -1.31 10.69 -8.69
C GLY A 111 -1.42 11.96 -9.54
N GLY A 112 -1.31 13.13 -8.88
CA GLY A 112 -1.27 14.42 -9.56
C GLY A 112 -0.10 14.52 -10.54
N VAL A 113 1.10 14.11 -10.11
CA VAL A 113 2.30 14.09 -10.95
C VAL A 113 2.10 13.18 -12.17
N GLY A 114 1.65 11.94 -11.96
CA GLY A 114 1.41 10.98 -13.03
C GLY A 114 0.37 11.48 -14.04
N TYR A 115 -0.70 12.12 -13.55
CA TYR A 115 -1.72 12.72 -14.41
C TYR A 115 -1.14 13.82 -15.31
N VAL A 116 -0.36 14.75 -14.74
CA VAL A 116 0.25 15.85 -15.50
C VAL A 116 1.22 15.31 -16.56
N LEU A 117 2.04 14.31 -16.20
CA LEU A 117 2.98 13.68 -17.13
C LEU A 117 2.26 12.95 -18.27
N ASP A 118 1.23 12.17 -17.98
CA ASP A 118 0.42 11.45 -19.00
C ASP A 118 -0.23 12.41 -20.00
N ARG A 119 -0.58 13.63 -19.55
CA ARG A 119 -1.19 14.65 -20.41
C ARG A 119 -0.19 15.46 -21.23
N ARG A 120 0.99 15.76 -20.68
CA ARG A 120 2.01 16.62 -21.32
C ARG A 120 2.98 15.87 -22.22
N LEU A 121 3.38 14.64 -21.86
CA LEU A 121 4.37 13.84 -22.59
C LEU A 121 3.70 12.92 -23.61
N ARG A 122 2.78 13.47 -24.43
CA ARG A 122 2.09 12.73 -25.49
C ARG A 122 3.10 12.08 -26.43
#